data_AF-A0AAN6MGR1-F1
#
_entry.id   AF-A0AAN6MGR1-F1
#
_cell.length_a   1.000
_cell.length_b   1.000
_cell.length_c   1.000
_cell.angle_alpha   90.00
_cell.angle_beta   90.00
_cell.angle_gamma   90.00
#
_symmetry.space_group_name_H-M   'P 1'
#
loop_
_entity.id
_entity.type
_entity.pdbx_description
1 polymer ?
#
loop_
_entity_poly.entity_id
_entity_poly.type
_entity_poly.pdbx_seq_one_letter_code
_entity_poly.pdbx_strand_id
1 'polypeptide(L)'
;MSLLMLSTSVQPATTDAISFVSAVHALGPGVKLLCTSRFSTTFESYFSTADKLEISAHGEDIVMFLEAQMQQPTALGRYIRTDPTLKDEIADTIIGESHGMFLLARLHLNALSTGIKSSITRKAVRAALKTLPTTLDGTYSEALQRIQNQAPDLADVGQCVLFWVIWAEKPLSILEMRHMYATLHLADGDALTEDDLPDTETLTGDCGGLIQIDPESQTARTVHYTTQECFRRSHLDLAAMARLQLADLSLAYLMLSSFLD
;
A
#
# COMPACT_ATOMS: atom_id res chain seq x y z
N MET A 1 31.45 7.76 3.64
CA MET A 1 30.61 6.58 3.38
C MET A 1 29.25 7.12 2.98
N SER A 2 28.99 7.25 1.69
CA SER A 2 27.75 7.83 1.18
C SER A 2 26.94 6.72 0.53
N LEU A 3 25.82 6.34 1.16
CA LEU A 3 24.85 5.41 0.59
C LEU A 3 23.95 6.20 -0.37
N LEU A 4 23.95 5.83 -1.65
CA LEU A 4 22.96 6.29 -2.62
C LEU A 4 21.97 5.15 -2.86
N MET A 5 20.78 5.27 -2.29
CA MET A 5 19.64 4.38 -2.53
C MET A 5 18.90 4.89 -3.77
N LEU A 6 18.91 4.11 -4.86
CA LEU A 6 18.05 4.35 -6.02
C LEU A 6 16.94 3.30 -6.03
N SER A 7 15.75 3.70 -5.61
CA SER A 7 14.51 2.95 -5.84
C SER A 7 13.71 3.73 -6.87
N THR A 8 13.68 3.27 -8.12
CA THR A 8 12.89 3.92 -9.18
C THR A 8 12.02 2.87 -9.88
N SER A 9 10.70 3.10 -9.78
CA SER A 9 9.64 2.29 -10.37
C SER A 9 9.21 2.85 -11.72
N VAL A 10 10.06 2.78 -12.75
CA VAL A 10 9.63 2.95 -14.15
C VAL A 10 10.63 2.20 -15.04
N GLN A 11 10.16 1.36 -15.98
CA GLN A 11 10.99 0.50 -16.83
C GLN A 11 12.10 1.16 -17.71
N PRO A 12 12.18 2.49 -17.95
CA PRO A 12 13.40 3.12 -18.49
C PRO A 12 14.60 3.09 -17.52
N ALA A 13 14.37 2.87 -16.22
CA ALA A 13 15.36 3.09 -15.17
C ALA A 13 16.55 2.12 -15.16
N THR A 14 16.43 0.92 -15.74
CA THR A 14 17.49 -0.10 -15.61
C THR A 14 18.75 0.27 -16.40
N THR A 15 18.59 0.82 -17.61
CA THR A 15 19.72 1.26 -18.45
C THR A 15 20.42 2.47 -17.83
N ASP A 16 19.63 3.43 -17.35
CA ASP A 16 20.16 4.62 -16.67
C ASP A 16 20.88 4.25 -15.38
N ALA A 17 20.32 3.36 -14.56
CA ALA A 17 20.94 2.86 -13.34
C ALA A 17 22.25 2.13 -13.64
N ILE A 18 22.29 1.31 -14.69
CA ILE A 18 23.51 0.63 -15.13
C ILE A 18 24.58 1.67 -15.52
N SER A 19 24.22 2.66 -16.34
CA SER A 19 25.15 3.71 -16.77
C SER A 19 25.72 4.51 -15.60
N PHE A 20 24.89 4.80 -14.60
CA PHE A 20 25.28 5.47 -13.37
C PHE A 20 26.28 4.61 -12.59
N VAL A 21 25.98 3.32 -12.41
CA VAL A 21 26.90 2.40 -11.72
C VAL A 21 28.23 2.28 -12.46
N SER A 22 28.22 2.22 -13.81
CA SER A 22 29.44 2.24 -14.62
C SER A 22 30.28 3.49 -14.35
N ALA A 23 29.64 4.67 -14.32
CA ALA A 23 30.31 5.94 -14.09
C ALA A 23 30.94 6.03 -12.69
N VAL A 24 30.22 5.56 -11.66
CA VAL A 24 30.73 5.55 -10.28
C VAL A 24 31.88 4.55 -10.12
N HIS A 25 31.79 3.38 -10.74
CA HIS A 25 32.88 2.40 -10.73
C HIS A 25 34.15 2.93 -11.43
N ALA A 26 34.01 3.77 -12.45
CA ALA A 26 35.14 4.39 -13.16
C ALA A 26 35.94 5.40 -12.31
N LEU A 27 35.44 5.81 -11.14
CA LEU A 27 36.15 6.70 -10.21
C LEU A 27 37.35 6.03 -9.52
N GLY A 28 37.52 4.71 -9.67
CA GLY A 28 38.71 3.98 -9.26
C GLY A 28 38.53 3.10 -8.02
N PRO A 29 39.60 2.42 -7.57
CA PRO A 29 39.54 1.32 -6.62
C PRO A 29 39.18 1.72 -5.18
N GLY A 30 39.19 3.02 -4.87
CA GLY A 30 38.78 3.56 -3.57
C GLY A 30 37.26 3.57 -3.36
N VAL A 31 36.47 3.30 -4.41
CA VAL A 31 35.01 3.28 -4.33
C VAL A 31 34.52 1.83 -4.15
N LYS A 32 33.66 1.63 -3.15
CA LYS A 32 32.94 0.37 -2.91
C LYS A 32 31.46 0.62 -3.12
N LEU A 33 30.81 -0.22 -3.94
CA LEU A 33 29.40 -0.09 -4.29
C LEU A 33 28.62 -1.24 -3.70
N LEU A 34 27.50 -0.90 -3.06
CA LEU A 34 26.47 -1.83 -2.66
C LEU A 34 25.20 -1.47 -3.44
N CYS A 35 24.71 -2.40 -4.26
CA CYS A 35 23.52 -2.22 -5.07
C CYS A 35 22.43 -3.16 -4.59
N THR A 36 21.21 -2.67 -4.46
CA THR A 36 20.02 -3.49 -4.16
C THR A 36 19.09 -3.44 -5.36
N SER A 37 18.68 -4.60 -5.87
CA SER A 37 17.75 -4.68 -7.00
C SER A 37 16.73 -5.79 -6.79
N ARG A 38 15.59 -5.67 -7.48
CA ARG A 38 14.74 -6.83 -7.74
C ARG A 38 15.34 -7.69 -8.84
N PHE A 39 14.86 -8.93 -8.96
CA PHE A 39 15.26 -9.81 -10.06
C PHE A 39 14.99 -9.16 -11.42
N SER A 40 16.03 -9.09 -12.24
CA SER A 40 15.97 -8.57 -13.61
C SER A 40 17.08 -9.21 -14.41
N THR A 41 16.73 -9.86 -15.53
CA THR A 41 17.70 -10.54 -16.41
C THR A 41 18.77 -9.57 -16.93
N THR A 42 18.39 -8.32 -17.23
CA THR A 42 19.31 -7.26 -17.64
C THR A 42 20.29 -6.89 -16.53
N PHE A 43 19.81 -6.75 -15.29
CA PHE A 43 20.67 -6.44 -14.16
C PHE A 43 21.59 -7.60 -13.82
N GLU A 44 21.08 -8.83 -13.84
CA GLU A 44 21.86 -10.03 -13.55
C GLU A 44 23.01 -10.26 -14.52
N SER A 45 22.79 -9.99 -15.81
CA SER A 45 23.82 -10.12 -16.84
C SER A 45 24.93 -9.08 -16.66
N TYR A 46 24.57 -7.83 -16.37
CA TYR A 46 25.52 -6.75 -16.12
C TYR A 46 26.38 -7.00 -14.88
N PHE A 47 25.79 -7.48 -13.77
CA PHE A 47 26.49 -7.80 -12.52
C PHE A 47 26.91 -9.27 -12.42
N SER A 48 27.15 -9.94 -13.54
CA SER A 48 27.51 -11.37 -13.58
C SER A 48 28.80 -11.70 -12.84
N THR A 49 29.72 -10.74 -12.71
CA THR A 49 31.03 -10.91 -12.04
C THR A 49 31.06 -10.36 -10.61
N ALA A 50 29.99 -9.74 -10.14
CA ALA A 50 29.91 -9.19 -8.79
C ALA A 50 29.51 -10.25 -7.78
N ASP A 51 29.92 -10.07 -6.52
CA ASP A 51 29.39 -10.87 -5.41
C ASP A 51 27.89 -10.58 -5.23
N LYS A 52 27.10 -11.65 -5.13
CA LYS A 52 25.65 -11.58 -5.00
C LYS A 52 25.21 -12.14 -3.66
N LEU A 53 24.31 -11.42 -3.00
CA LEU A 53 23.63 -11.88 -1.81
C LEU A 53 22.13 -11.83 -2.10
N GLU A 54 21.50 -13.00 -2.15
CA GLU A 54 20.05 -13.08 -2.20
C GLU A 54 19.48 -12.75 -0.83
N ILE A 55 18.53 -11.82 -0.79
CA ILE A 55 17.84 -11.41 0.43
C ILE A 55 16.42 -11.95 0.37
N SER A 56 16.10 -12.86 1.27
CA SER A 56 14.76 -13.39 1.48
C SER A 56 14.39 -13.31 2.96
N ALA A 57 13.10 -13.24 3.25
CA ALA A 57 12.63 -13.26 4.63
C ALA A 57 12.70 -14.68 5.18
N HIS A 58 13.40 -14.86 6.30
CA HIS A 58 13.41 -16.13 7.00
C HIS A 58 12.12 -16.30 7.80
N GLY A 59 11.68 -17.54 7.98
CA GLY A 59 10.47 -17.84 8.76
C GLY A 59 10.53 -17.24 10.16
N GLU A 60 11.69 -17.30 10.82
CA GLU A 60 11.92 -16.73 12.16
C GLU A 60 11.69 -15.21 12.21
N ASP A 61 12.15 -14.47 11.18
CA ASP A 61 11.95 -13.02 11.07
C ASP A 61 10.45 -12.69 10.90
N ILE A 62 9.75 -13.50 10.09
CA ILE A 62 8.31 -13.36 9.88
C ILE A 62 7.56 -13.65 11.19
N VAL A 63 7.90 -14.73 11.91
CA VAL A 63 7.31 -15.03 13.22
C VAL A 63 7.48 -13.84 14.14
N MET A 64 8.71 -13.36 14.32
CA MET A 64 9.00 -12.26 15.23
C MET A 64 8.19 -11.00 14.88
N PHE A 65 8.06 -10.69 13.59
CA PHE A 65 7.21 -9.61 13.11
C PHE A 65 5.74 -9.82 13.45
N LEU A 66 5.18 -10.99 13.12
CA LEU A 66 3.77 -11.31 13.35
C LEU A 66 3.43 -11.25 14.85
N GLU A 67 4.28 -11.80 15.70
CA GLU A 67 4.10 -11.77 17.15
C GLU A 67 4.06 -10.35 17.70
N ALA A 68 4.98 -9.49 17.26
CA ALA A 68 5.02 -8.09 17.69
C ALA A 68 3.75 -7.33 17.28
N GLN A 69 3.22 -7.60 16.08
CA GLN A 69 1.98 -6.98 15.61
C GLN A 69 0.73 -7.53 16.32
N MET A 70 0.69 -8.83 16.62
CA MET A 70 -0.44 -9.47 17.31
C MET A 70 -0.59 -9.04 18.77
N GLN A 71 0.49 -8.55 19.39
CA GLN A 71 0.46 -8.02 20.76
C GLN A 71 -0.22 -6.64 20.86
N GLN A 72 -0.41 -5.94 19.74
CA GLN A 72 -1.10 -4.65 19.74
C GLN A 72 -2.56 -4.79 20.19
N PRO A 73 -3.16 -3.73 20.78
CA PRO A 73 -4.53 -3.76 21.30
C PRO A 73 -5.59 -3.73 20.18
N THR A 74 -5.58 -4.74 19.31
CA THR A 74 -6.51 -4.91 18.19
C THR A 74 -7.56 -5.99 18.47
N ALA A 75 -8.61 -6.04 17.64
CA ALA A 75 -9.61 -7.11 17.70
C ALA A 75 -8.98 -8.50 17.48
N LEU A 76 -7.97 -8.60 16.61
CA LEU A 76 -7.20 -9.81 16.39
C LEU A 76 -6.44 -10.23 17.66
N GLY A 77 -5.76 -9.29 18.33
CA GLY A 77 -5.07 -9.54 19.59
C GLY A 77 -6.01 -10.05 20.70
N ARG A 78 -7.27 -9.58 20.73
CA ARG A 78 -8.28 -10.10 21.67
C ARG A 78 -8.64 -11.56 21.41
N TYR A 79 -8.76 -11.98 20.15
CA TYR A 79 -9.03 -13.38 19.81
C TYR A 79 -7.86 -14.29 20.16
N ILE A 80 -6.64 -13.83 19.92
CA ILE A 80 -5.42 -14.56 20.27
C ILE A 80 -5.29 -14.72 21.79
N ARG A 81 -5.55 -13.67 22.58
CA ARG A 81 -5.55 -13.79 24.05
C ARG A 81 -6.55 -14.82 24.58
N THR A 82 -7.68 -14.97 23.90
CA THR A 82 -8.72 -15.94 24.26
C THR A 82 -8.36 -17.36 23.80
N ASP A 83 -7.58 -17.49 22.74
CA ASP A 83 -7.25 -18.75 22.08
C ASP A 83 -5.79 -18.73 21.62
N PRO A 84 -4.83 -19.06 22.51
CA PRO A 84 -3.41 -18.96 22.17
C PRO A 84 -2.99 -19.81 20.97
N THR A 85 -3.69 -20.93 20.69
CA THR A 85 -3.36 -21.78 19.52
C THR A 85 -3.65 -21.06 18.20
N LEU A 86 -4.55 -20.07 18.20
CA LEU A 86 -4.83 -19.26 17.02
C LEU A 86 -3.60 -18.45 16.59
N LYS A 87 -2.73 -18.08 17.53
CA LYS A 87 -1.48 -17.38 17.23
C LYS A 87 -0.60 -18.23 16.32
N ASP A 88 -0.40 -19.49 16.72
CA ASP A 88 0.46 -20.45 16.01
C ASP A 88 -0.15 -20.79 14.65
N GLU A 89 -1.47 -21.01 14.58
CA GLU A 89 -2.19 -21.22 13.32
C GLU A 89 -2.00 -20.06 12.33
N ILE A 90 -2.08 -18.80 12.80
CA ILE A 90 -1.86 -17.63 11.94
C ILE A 90 -0.40 -17.56 11.50
N ALA A 91 0.55 -17.75 12.41
CA ALA A 91 1.97 -17.67 12.11
C ALA A 91 2.37 -18.72 11.05
N ASP A 92 2.04 -19.99 11.28
CA ASP A 92 2.37 -21.10 10.39
C ASP A 92 1.77 -20.90 8.99
N THR A 93 0.50 -20.49 8.93
CA THR A 93 -0.18 -20.25 7.66
C THR A 93 0.47 -19.09 6.90
N ILE A 94 0.66 -17.94 7.55
CA ILE A 94 1.23 -16.76 6.89
C ILE A 94 2.65 -17.03 6.41
N ILE A 95 3.48 -17.74 7.17
CA ILE A 95 4.84 -18.12 6.75
C ILE A 95 4.79 -18.98 5.49
N GLY A 96 3.91 -19.98 5.47
CA GLY A 96 3.72 -20.88 4.31
C GLY A 96 3.32 -20.13 3.05
N GLU A 97 2.32 -19.24 3.15
CA GLU A 97 1.77 -18.49 2.01
C GLU A 97 2.66 -17.31 1.56
N SER A 98 3.55 -16.81 2.43
CA SER A 98 4.40 -15.65 2.11
C SER A 98 5.57 -15.99 1.19
N HIS A 99 5.97 -17.27 1.07
CA HIS A 99 7.05 -17.72 0.20
C HIS A 99 8.34 -16.86 0.27
N GLY A 100 8.77 -16.48 1.48
CA GLY A 100 9.96 -15.64 1.71
C GLY A 100 9.78 -14.15 1.40
N MET A 101 8.57 -13.69 1.06
CA MET A 101 8.23 -12.27 0.88
C MET A 101 7.63 -11.67 2.15
N PHE A 102 8.41 -10.88 2.87
CA PHE A 102 7.95 -10.16 4.06
C PHE A 102 6.72 -9.25 3.79
N LEU A 103 6.63 -8.71 2.57
CA LEU A 103 5.49 -7.89 2.17
C LEU A 103 4.16 -8.67 2.19
N LEU A 104 4.16 -9.93 1.73
CA LEU A 104 2.96 -10.78 1.79
C LEU A 104 2.56 -11.03 3.24
N ALA A 105 3.52 -11.32 4.12
CA ALA A 105 3.23 -11.52 5.53
C ALA A 105 2.52 -10.32 6.16
N ARG A 106 3.00 -9.11 5.88
CA ARG A 106 2.36 -7.86 6.31
C ARG A 106 0.97 -7.68 5.72
N LEU A 107 0.80 -7.94 4.43
CA LEU A 107 -0.50 -7.80 3.76
C LEU A 107 -1.53 -8.81 4.27
N HIS A 108 -1.14 -10.07 4.52
CA HIS A 108 -2.01 -11.08 5.12
C HIS A 108 -2.42 -10.71 6.54
N LEU A 109 -1.50 -10.19 7.35
CA LEU A 109 -1.87 -9.75 8.69
C LEU A 109 -2.83 -8.55 8.66
N ASN A 110 -2.62 -7.60 7.74
CA ASN A 110 -3.55 -6.48 7.50
C ASN A 110 -4.91 -6.99 7.01
N ALA A 111 -4.93 -7.97 6.12
CA ALA A 111 -6.14 -8.62 5.61
C ALA A 111 -6.96 -9.25 6.74
N LEU A 112 -6.31 -10.02 7.63
CA LEU A 112 -6.96 -10.59 8.80
C LEU A 112 -7.49 -9.49 9.72
N SER A 113 -6.70 -8.45 9.99
CA SER A 113 -7.11 -7.35 10.88
C SER A 113 -8.30 -6.55 10.34
N THR A 114 -8.31 -6.27 9.04
CA THR A 114 -9.41 -5.54 8.37
C THR A 114 -10.65 -6.41 8.17
N GLY A 115 -10.50 -7.66 7.75
CA GLY A 115 -11.61 -8.63 7.66
C GLY A 115 -12.22 -8.97 9.03
N ILE A 116 -11.48 -8.77 10.13
CA ILE A 116 -12.01 -8.88 11.49
C ILE A 116 -12.86 -7.68 11.89
N LYS A 117 -12.66 -6.47 11.32
CA LYS A 117 -13.58 -5.35 11.60
C LYS A 117 -15.03 -5.72 11.26
N SER A 118 -15.23 -6.53 10.23
CA SER A 118 -16.55 -7.05 9.82
C SER A 118 -16.90 -8.41 10.45
N SER A 119 -16.03 -9.01 11.28
CA SER A 119 -16.25 -10.36 11.82
C SER A 119 -16.04 -10.52 13.33
N ILE A 120 -17.04 -11.14 13.97
CA ILE A 120 -17.16 -11.21 15.43
C ILE A 120 -16.58 -12.54 15.99
N THR A 121 -15.97 -13.41 15.17
CA THR A 121 -15.61 -14.77 15.62
C THR A 121 -14.23 -15.27 15.19
N ARG A 122 -13.60 -16.06 16.06
CA ARG A 122 -12.40 -16.87 15.77
C ARG A 122 -12.57 -17.80 14.57
N LYS A 123 -13.80 -18.29 14.34
CA LYS A 123 -14.11 -19.18 13.20
C LYS A 123 -13.89 -18.45 11.86
N ALA A 124 -14.22 -17.16 11.80
CA ALA A 124 -14.00 -16.37 10.59
C ALA A 124 -12.52 -16.10 10.34
N VAL A 125 -11.72 -15.88 11.39
CA VAL A 125 -10.26 -15.78 11.26
C VAL A 125 -9.69 -17.06 10.64
N ARG A 126 -10.06 -18.23 11.18
CA ARG A 126 -9.66 -19.53 10.63
C ARG A 126 -10.17 -19.78 9.21
N ALA A 127 -11.32 -19.22 8.84
CA ALA A 127 -11.83 -19.31 7.48
C ALA A 127 -11.00 -18.44 6.52
N ALA A 128 -10.66 -17.22 6.91
CA ALA A 128 -9.84 -16.30 6.13
C ALA A 128 -8.41 -16.83 5.93
N LEU A 129 -7.83 -17.50 6.94
CA LEU A 129 -6.52 -18.16 6.81
C LEU A 129 -6.49 -19.19 5.67
N LYS A 130 -7.61 -19.86 5.38
CA LYS A 130 -7.69 -20.88 4.31
C LYS A 130 -7.78 -20.30 2.91
N THR A 131 -8.01 -18.99 2.79
CA THR A 131 -8.23 -18.29 1.52
C THR A 131 -7.19 -17.22 1.27
N LEU A 132 -6.08 -17.23 2.02
CA LEU A 132 -4.99 -16.28 1.80
C LEU A 132 -4.37 -16.48 0.41
N PRO A 133 -4.24 -15.42 -0.40
CA PRO A 133 -3.62 -15.56 -1.71
C PRO A 133 -2.09 -15.73 -1.60
N THR A 134 -1.48 -16.60 -2.42
CA THR A 134 -0.01 -16.79 -2.46
C THR A 134 0.75 -15.71 -3.22
N THR A 135 0.05 -14.77 -3.88
CA THR A 135 0.64 -13.79 -4.78
C THR A 135 0.27 -12.37 -4.37
N LEU A 136 1.13 -11.40 -4.69
CA LEU A 136 0.85 -9.98 -4.46
C LEU A 136 -0.41 -9.55 -5.21
N ASP A 137 -0.54 -9.93 -6.49
CA ASP A 137 -1.69 -9.58 -7.32
C ASP A 137 -3.00 -10.16 -6.78
N GLY A 138 -2.97 -11.41 -6.30
CA GLY A 138 -4.10 -12.04 -5.61
C GLY A 138 -4.45 -11.30 -4.32
N THR A 139 -3.44 -10.92 -3.53
CA THR A 139 -3.63 -10.20 -2.26
C THR A 139 -4.21 -8.81 -2.48
N TYR A 140 -3.79 -8.09 -3.53
CA TYR A 140 -4.36 -6.80 -3.89
C TYR A 140 -5.79 -6.92 -4.44
N SER A 141 -6.05 -7.93 -5.26
CA SER A 141 -7.40 -8.22 -5.75
C SER A 141 -8.38 -8.55 -4.61
N GLU A 142 -7.94 -9.38 -3.65
CA GLU A 142 -8.73 -9.73 -2.47
C GLU A 142 -8.98 -8.50 -1.59
N ALA A 143 -7.98 -7.63 -1.42
CA ALA A 143 -8.16 -6.36 -0.72
C ALA A 143 -9.17 -5.42 -1.41
N LEU A 144 -9.15 -5.34 -2.75
CA LEU A 144 -10.14 -4.56 -3.50
C LEU A 144 -11.55 -5.14 -3.34
N GLN A 145 -11.71 -6.47 -3.41
CA GLN A 145 -12.98 -7.13 -3.14
C GLN A 145 -13.50 -6.85 -1.73
N ARG A 146 -12.62 -6.82 -0.73
CA ARG A 146 -13.00 -6.43 0.64
C ARG A 146 -13.54 -5.01 0.71
N ILE A 147 -13.03 -4.08 -0.10
CA ILE A 147 -13.56 -2.71 -0.19
C ILE A 147 -14.95 -2.72 -0.82
N GLN A 148 -15.10 -3.42 -1.95
CA GLN A 148 -16.37 -3.49 -2.70
C GLN A 148 -17.51 -4.18 -1.92
N ASN A 149 -17.18 -5.09 -1.01
CA ASN A 149 -18.15 -5.84 -0.20
C ASN A 149 -18.58 -5.12 1.09
N GLN A 150 -18.14 -3.88 1.33
CA GLN A 150 -18.59 -3.08 2.47
C GLN A 150 -20.01 -2.53 2.24
N ALA A 151 -20.55 -1.80 3.23
CA ALA A 151 -21.76 -1.02 3.02
C ALA A 151 -21.55 -0.02 1.86
N PRO A 152 -22.57 0.28 1.03
CA PRO A 152 -22.41 1.08 -0.18
C PRO A 152 -21.62 2.37 0.03
N ASP A 153 -21.96 3.15 1.05
CA ASP A 153 -21.31 4.43 1.34
C ASP A 153 -19.81 4.25 1.68
N LEU A 154 -19.45 3.22 2.44
CA LEU A 154 -18.05 2.93 2.81
C LEU A 154 -17.26 2.36 1.63
N ALA A 155 -17.91 1.54 0.80
CA ALA A 155 -17.32 0.99 -0.41
C ALA A 155 -16.98 2.10 -1.40
N ASP A 156 -17.84 3.12 -1.53
CA ASP A 156 -17.60 4.30 -2.37
C ASP A 156 -16.44 5.14 -1.83
N VAL A 157 -16.41 5.44 -0.53
CA VAL A 157 -15.32 6.19 0.13
C VAL A 157 -13.99 5.46 -0.09
N GLY A 158 -13.92 4.18 0.28
CA GLY A 158 -12.70 3.38 0.22
C GLY A 158 -12.18 3.22 -1.21
N GLN A 159 -13.07 3.09 -2.19
CA GLN A 159 -12.69 3.06 -3.60
C GLN A 159 -12.18 4.42 -4.06
N CYS A 160 -12.92 5.50 -3.84
CA CYS A 160 -12.53 6.85 -4.27
C CYS A 160 -11.14 7.21 -3.75
N VAL A 161 -10.90 7.01 -2.45
CA VAL A 161 -9.61 7.29 -1.82
C VAL A 161 -8.49 6.43 -2.41
N LEU A 162 -8.72 5.14 -2.59
CA LEU A 162 -7.74 4.25 -3.21
C LEU A 162 -7.40 4.69 -4.64
N PHE A 163 -8.41 5.05 -5.44
CA PHE A 163 -8.24 5.54 -6.80
C PHE A 163 -7.48 6.88 -6.82
N TRP A 164 -7.82 7.84 -5.95
CA TRP A 164 -7.08 9.10 -5.89
C TRP A 164 -5.61 8.89 -5.58
N VAL A 165 -5.27 8.07 -4.58
CA VAL A 165 -3.88 7.82 -4.21
C VAL A 165 -3.09 7.09 -5.31
N ILE A 166 -3.72 6.14 -6.03
CA ILE A 166 -3.04 5.39 -7.09
C ILE A 166 -2.80 6.27 -8.33
N TRP A 167 -3.76 7.11 -8.72
CA TRP A 167 -3.71 7.85 -10.00
C TRP A 167 -3.32 9.32 -9.89
N ALA A 168 -3.21 9.88 -8.68
CA ALA A 168 -2.63 11.20 -8.48
C ALA A 168 -1.19 11.28 -9.02
N GLU A 169 -0.85 12.44 -9.60
CA GLU A 169 0.50 12.70 -10.12
C GLU A 169 1.53 12.93 -9.02
N LYS A 170 1.08 13.49 -7.89
CA LYS A 170 1.86 13.73 -6.68
C LYS A 170 1.16 13.09 -5.48
N PRO A 171 1.90 12.75 -4.40
CA PRO A 171 1.28 12.34 -3.14
C PRO A 171 0.27 13.39 -2.65
N LEU A 172 -0.91 12.93 -2.24
CA LEU A 172 -1.95 13.78 -1.69
C LEU A 172 -1.78 13.88 -0.18
N SER A 173 -1.85 15.10 0.36
CA SER A 173 -1.95 15.32 1.80
C SER A 173 -3.32 14.86 2.31
N ILE A 174 -3.39 14.51 3.60
CA ILE A 174 -4.67 14.19 4.25
C ILE A 174 -5.67 15.35 4.10
N LEU A 175 -5.19 16.58 4.25
CA LEU A 175 -6.03 17.77 4.13
C LEU A 175 -6.61 17.92 2.71
N GLU A 176 -5.78 17.77 1.67
CA GLU A 176 -6.24 17.76 0.27
C GLU A 176 -7.33 16.70 0.08
N MET A 177 -7.14 15.48 0.60
CA MET A 177 -8.14 14.42 0.46
C MET A 177 -9.45 14.69 1.21
N ARG A 178 -9.38 15.29 2.41
CA ARG A 178 -10.59 15.69 3.16
C ARG A 178 -11.39 16.74 2.39
N HIS A 179 -10.69 17.72 1.81
CA HIS A 179 -11.31 18.75 0.97
C HIS A 179 -11.89 18.15 -0.32
N MET A 180 -11.17 17.24 -0.98
CA MET A 180 -11.66 16.55 -2.17
C MET A 180 -12.94 15.74 -1.88
N TYR A 181 -12.97 15.04 -0.75
CA TYR A 181 -14.15 14.29 -0.32
C TYR A 181 -15.33 15.21 -0.03
N ALA A 182 -15.13 16.27 0.76
CA ALA A 182 -16.19 17.23 1.06
C ALA A 182 -16.74 17.88 -0.22
N THR A 183 -15.86 18.27 -1.15
CA THR A 183 -16.23 18.86 -2.44
C THR A 183 -17.11 17.94 -3.28
N LEU A 184 -16.89 16.62 -3.23
CA LEU A 184 -17.71 15.64 -3.95
C LEU A 184 -19.18 15.65 -3.48
N HIS A 185 -19.43 16.09 -2.25
CA HIS A 185 -20.75 16.06 -1.60
C HIS A 185 -21.39 17.44 -1.42
N LEU A 186 -20.70 18.52 -1.77
CA LEU A 186 -21.24 19.87 -1.75
C LEU A 186 -22.18 20.12 -2.95
N ALA A 187 -23.18 20.97 -2.75
CA ALA A 187 -23.99 21.49 -3.84
C ALA A 187 -23.25 22.64 -4.56
N ASP A 188 -23.58 22.84 -5.83
CA ASP A 188 -23.00 23.92 -6.63
C ASP A 188 -23.22 25.29 -5.97
N GLY A 189 -22.13 25.99 -5.67
CA GLY A 189 -22.15 27.35 -5.09
C GLY A 189 -22.09 27.42 -3.56
N ASP A 190 -22.15 26.28 -2.87
CA ASP A 190 -21.99 26.25 -1.42
C ASP A 190 -20.53 26.52 -1.00
N ALA A 191 -20.37 27.11 0.19
CA ALA A 191 -19.07 27.28 0.81
C ALA A 191 -18.66 26.00 1.54
N LEU A 192 -17.41 25.56 1.36
CA LEU A 192 -16.85 24.47 2.16
C LEU A 192 -16.62 24.94 3.60
N THR A 193 -17.14 24.18 4.57
CA THR A 193 -16.97 24.45 5.99
C THR A 193 -16.24 23.30 6.69
N GLU A 194 -15.78 23.53 7.92
CA GLU A 194 -15.14 22.49 8.74
C GLU A 194 -16.08 21.32 9.05
N ASP A 195 -17.40 21.56 9.13
CA ASP A 195 -18.40 20.54 9.41
C ASP A 195 -18.58 19.56 8.23
N ASP A 196 -18.15 19.93 7.03
CA ASP A 196 -18.17 19.08 5.83
C ASP A 196 -16.95 18.14 5.76
N LEU A 197 -15.89 18.41 6.53
CA LEU A 197 -14.63 17.68 6.42
C LEU A 197 -14.71 16.33 7.17
N PRO A 198 -14.52 15.19 6.48
CA PRO A 198 -14.58 13.88 7.11
C PRO A 198 -13.43 13.70 8.11
N ASP A 199 -13.61 12.82 9.09
CA ASP A 199 -12.51 12.40 9.95
C ASP A 199 -11.46 11.59 9.15
N THR A 200 -10.19 11.72 9.54
CA THR A 200 -9.06 11.08 8.85
C THR A 200 -9.14 9.55 8.93
N GLU A 201 -9.55 9.01 10.07
CA GLU A 201 -9.68 7.57 10.25
C GLU A 201 -10.84 7.02 9.43
N THR A 202 -11.94 7.78 9.29
CA THR A 202 -13.05 7.41 8.41
C THR A 202 -12.62 7.42 6.94
N LEU A 203 -11.89 8.44 6.50
CA LEU A 203 -11.49 8.58 5.10
C LEU A 203 -10.53 7.47 4.65
N THR A 204 -9.63 7.02 5.52
CA THR A 204 -8.58 6.04 5.16
C THR A 204 -8.84 4.63 5.68
N GLY A 205 -9.68 4.49 6.71
CA GLY A 205 -9.88 3.25 7.44
C GLY A 205 -10.57 2.13 6.66
N ASP A 206 -11.26 2.50 5.56
CA ASP A 206 -12.08 1.61 4.73
C ASP A 206 -11.40 1.24 3.40
N CYS A 207 -10.15 1.66 3.19
CA CYS A 207 -9.35 1.39 1.99
C CYS A 207 -8.73 -0.03 1.96
N GLY A 208 -9.34 -1.02 2.63
CA GLY A 208 -8.92 -2.43 2.58
C GLY A 208 -7.51 -2.72 3.13
N GLY A 209 -6.91 -1.78 3.87
CA GLY A 209 -5.53 -1.85 4.35
C GLY A 209 -4.49 -1.63 3.26
N LEU A 210 -4.86 -1.01 2.13
CA LEU A 210 -3.97 -0.70 1.00
C LEU A 210 -3.36 0.69 1.06
N ILE A 211 -3.90 1.57 1.91
CA ILE A 211 -3.43 2.93 2.10
C ILE A 211 -2.80 3.06 3.50
N GLN A 212 -1.73 3.83 3.56
CA GLN A 212 -1.08 4.25 4.80
C GLN A 212 -0.81 5.76 4.74
N ILE A 213 -0.83 6.40 5.91
CA ILE A 213 -0.42 7.80 6.05
C ILE A 213 1.04 7.84 6.49
N ASP A 214 1.83 8.62 5.77
CA ASP A 214 3.20 8.94 6.16
C ASP A 214 3.18 9.92 7.35
N PRO A 215 3.73 9.56 8.53
CA PRO A 215 3.59 10.35 9.75
C PRO A 215 4.35 11.69 9.68
N GLU A 216 5.43 11.77 8.90
CA GLU A 216 6.25 12.97 8.79
C GLU A 216 5.62 13.99 7.83
N SER A 217 5.24 13.52 6.63
CA SER A 217 4.71 14.37 5.56
C SER A 217 3.18 14.53 5.59
N GLN A 218 2.47 13.74 6.38
CA GLN A 218 1.00 13.69 6.41
C GLN A 218 0.40 13.45 5.01
N THR A 219 1.09 12.65 4.18
CA THR A 219 0.65 12.27 2.84
C THR A 219 0.14 10.83 2.79
N ALA A 220 -0.93 10.61 2.04
CA ALA A 220 -1.45 9.28 1.78
C ALA A 220 -0.64 8.59 0.70
N ARG A 221 -0.27 7.33 0.97
CA ARG A 221 0.49 6.49 0.05
C ARG A 221 -0.07 5.08 0.09
N THR A 222 0.17 4.33 -0.97
CA THR A 222 -0.08 2.88 -0.90
C THR A 222 0.88 2.23 0.11
N VAL A 223 0.45 1.14 0.74
CA VAL A 223 1.26 0.39 1.71
C VAL A 223 2.60 -0.09 1.14
N HIS A 224 2.67 -0.25 -0.17
CA HIS A 224 3.89 -0.52 -0.91
C HIS A 224 3.73 -0.12 -2.37
N TYR A 225 4.79 0.32 -3.04
CA TYR A 225 4.73 0.78 -4.43
C TYR A 225 4.18 -0.28 -5.40
N THR A 226 4.32 -1.57 -5.07
CA THR A 226 3.75 -2.68 -5.86
C THR A 226 2.23 -2.67 -5.93
N THR A 227 1.55 -2.09 -4.94
CA THR A 227 0.11 -1.88 -5.00
C THR A 227 -0.21 -0.96 -6.16
N GLN A 228 0.42 0.22 -6.20
CA GLN A 228 0.22 1.18 -7.29
C GLN A 228 0.58 0.60 -8.66
N GLU A 229 1.68 -0.14 -8.76
CA GLU A 229 2.09 -0.82 -10.00
C GLU A 229 1.07 -1.86 -10.46
N CYS A 230 0.63 -2.73 -9.55
CA CYS A 230 -0.36 -3.77 -9.86
C CYS A 230 -1.66 -3.14 -10.35
N PHE A 231 -2.17 -2.13 -9.66
CA PHE A 231 -3.43 -1.49 -10.03
C PHE A 231 -3.33 -0.73 -11.35
N ARG A 232 -2.23 0.00 -11.58
CA ARG A 232 -2.02 0.70 -12.85
C ARG A 232 -1.91 -0.27 -14.04
N ARG A 233 -1.32 -1.44 -13.83
CA ARG A 233 -1.23 -2.49 -14.85
C ARG A 233 -2.58 -3.17 -15.12
N SER A 234 -3.33 -3.49 -14.06
CA SER A 234 -4.56 -4.31 -14.15
C SER A 234 -5.83 -3.50 -14.38
N HIS A 235 -5.80 -2.19 -14.17
CA HIS A 235 -6.97 -1.30 -14.28
C HIS A 235 -6.69 -0.07 -15.15
N LEU A 236 -6.06 -0.28 -16.30
CA LEU A 236 -5.80 0.80 -17.27
C LEU A 236 -7.09 1.51 -17.71
N ASP A 237 -8.20 0.78 -17.85
CA ASP A 237 -9.49 1.35 -18.21
C ASP A 237 -10.02 2.33 -17.17
N LEU A 238 -9.71 2.10 -15.89
CA LEU A 238 -10.08 3.00 -14.79
C LEU A 238 -9.16 4.22 -14.69
N ALA A 239 -7.98 4.20 -15.36
CA ALA A 239 -7.02 5.28 -15.27
C ALA A 239 -7.56 6.59 -15.87
N ALA A 240 -8.26 6.52 -17.00
CA ALA A 240 -8.86 7.69 -17.62
C ALA A 240 -9.98 8.26 -16.74
N MET A 241 -10.83 7.39 -16.19
CA MET A 241 -11.92 7.78 -15.30
C MET A 241 -11.41 8.42 -14.01
N ALA A 242 -10.43 7.81 -13.34
CA ALA A 242 -9.86 8.34 -12.10
C ALA A 242 -9.19 9.71 -12.32
N ARG A 243 -8.46 9.87 -13.44
CA ARG A 243 -7.84 11.16 -13.79
C ARG A 243 -8.87 12.23 -14.11
N LEU A 244 -9.94 11.88 -14.83
CA LEU A 244 -11.03 12.80 -15.12
C LEU A 244 -11.72 13.24 -13.82
N GLN A 245 -12.03 12.30 -12.93
CA GLN A 245 -12.61 12.60 -11.62
C GLN A 245 -11.70 13.52 -10.78
N LEU A 246 -10.38 13.29 -10.78
CA LEU A 246 -9.43 14.18 -10.10
C LEU A 246 -9.42 15.59 -10.70
N ALA A 247 -9.50 15.71 -12.03
CA ALA A 247 -9.56 16.99 -12.72
C ALA A 247 -10.87 17.73 -12.42
N ASP A 248 -12.00 17.04 -12.49
CA ASP A 248 -13.33 17.59 -12.20
C ASP A 248 -13.43 18.06 -10.74
N LEU A 249 -12.93 17.26 -9.79
CA LEU A 249 -12.86 17.64 -8.37
C LEU A 249 -11.95 18.86 -8.16
N SER A 250 -10.82 18.92 -8.84
CA SER A 250 -9.91 20.07 -8.75
C SER A 250 -10.58 21.34 -9.28
N LEU A 251 -11.35 21.23 -10.38
CA LEU A 251 -12.09 22.36 -10.94
C LEU A 251 -13.24 22.78 -10.03
N ALA A 252 -14.03 21.83 -9.51
CA ALA A 252 -15.10 22.09 -8.56
C ALA A 252 -14.58 22.80 -7.30
N TYR A 253 -13.44 22.33 -6.77
CA TYR A 253 -12.79 22.95 -5.62
C TYR A 253 -12.37 24.40 -5.88
N LEU A 254 -11.83 24.70 -7.06
CA LEU A 254 -11.44 26.07 -7.46
C LEU A 254 -12.66 26.98 -7.73
N MET A 255 -13.83 26.40 -7.96
CA MET A 255 -15.09 27.12 -8.18
C MET A 255 -15.89 27.36 -6.89
N LEU A 256 -15.38 26.91 -5.73
CA LEU A 256 -15.99 27.24 -4.44
C LEU A 256 -15.98 28.75 -4.21
N SER A 257 -17.03 29.25 -3.55
CA SER A 257 -17.22 30.69 -3.30
C SER A 257 -16.03 31.36 -2.61
N SER A 258 -15.29 30.62 -1.78
CA SER A 258 -14.05 31.08 -1.12
C SER A 258 -12.90 31.45 -2.07
N PHE A 259 -12.95 31.04 -3.34
CA PHE A 259 -11.92 31.30 -4.36
C PHE A 259 -12.41 32.20 -5.51
N LEU A 260 -13.69 32.61 -5.50
CA LEU A 260 -14.29 33.45 -6.54
C LEU A 260 -14.22 34.97 -6.23
N ASP A 261 -13.72 35.34 -5.05
CA ASP A 261 -13.52 36.73 -4.59
C ASP A 261 -12.12 37.29 -4.94
#